data_AF-A0A914WKB8-F1
#
_entry.id   AF-A0A914WKB8-F1
#
_cell.length_a   1.000
_cell.length_b   1.000
_cell.length_c   1.000
_cell.angle_alpha   90.00
_cell.angle_beta   90.00
_cell.angle_gamma   90.00
#
_symmetry.space_group_name_H-M   'P 1'
#
loop_
_entity.id
_entity.type
_entity.pdbx_description
1 polymer ?
#
loop_
_entity_poly.entity_id
_entity_poly.type
_entity_poly.pdbx_seq_one_letter_code
_entity_poly.pdbx_strand_id
1 'polypeptide(L)'
;MSPAAPTEPPASPTPDNTRRNVQSAEHYAELQRAGLANPDAFWRAAAKQLYFESPLPDAGNLLNFNFNSDNGAPFVSFVEGAKTNVCYNCIDRFMLDRDGPDVEGVRVPKRNFNYKFYWEGNYWDEPTHDYAELTWETFQIVVKKCANILKSKGVQRGDRVLLYLPMVFQLPVAMLACARIGAVHVNVPGGMSAEGLAQRVVLSGAELIITVDGFWRGTKLIKAKETVDRAIALCKERGHEVKLTLMISHLSPNPGTPPPEAHEQFIGRRPCYFLNAPFNPEQDEWWADNFCKASPVCDVEWMDAEDPLFISLHQC
;
A
#
# COMPACT_ATOMS: atom_id res chain seq x y z
N MET A 1 55.58 38.11 -3.31
CA MET A 1 54.82 36.87 -3.56
C MET A 1 53.36 37.26 -3.68
N SER A 2 52.79 37.24 -4.88
CA SER A 2 51.35 37.49 -5.07
C SER A 2 50.54 36.28 -4.59
N PRO A 3 49.41 36.46 -3.92
CA PRO A 3 48.57 35.35 -3.49
C PRO A 3 47.92 34.70 -4.72
N ALA A 4 47.94 33.36 -4.75
CA ALA A 4 47.27 32.59 -5.79
C ALA A 4 45.75 32.82 -5.71
N ALA A 5 45.13 33.05 -6.87
CA ALA A 5 43.68 33.17 -6.97
C ALA A 5 43.00 31.86 -6.54
N PRO A 6 41.84 31.93 -5.86
CA PRO A 6 41.08 30.74 -5.48
C PRO A 6 40.64 30.00 -6.75
N THR A 7 41.04 28.74 -6.87
CA THR A 7 40.56 27.84 -7.91
C THR A 7 39.09 27.56 -7.69
N GLU A 8 38.24 27.90 -8.67
CA GLU A 8 36.83 27.51 -8.66
C GLU A 8 36.70 25.98 -8.51
N PRO A 9 35.75 25.49 -7.69
CA PRO A 9 35.49 24.07 -7.60
C PRO A 9 35.10 23.53 -8.99
N PRO A 10 35.53 22.30 -9.35
CA PRO A 10 35.18 21.73 -10.64
C PRO A 10 33.66 21.72 -10.81
N ALA A 11 33.20 22.18 -11.98
CA ALA A 11 31.79 22.13 -12.34
C ALA A 11 31.26 20.71 -12.12
N SER A 12 30.13 20.61 -11.39
CA SER A 12 29.46 19.33 -11.18
C SER A 12 29.19 18.67 -12.54
N PRO A 13 29.45 17.35 -12.70
CA PRO A 13 29.16 16.70 -13.96
C PRO A 13 27.70 16.92 -14.34
N THR A 14 27.48 17.37 -15.57
CA THR A 14 26.13 17.55 -16.11
C THR A 14 25.43 16.18 -16.05
N PRO A 15 24.23 16.08 -15.45
CA PRO A 15 23.55 14.80 -15.35
C PRO A 15 23.40 14.16 -16.74
N ASP A 16 23.70 12.86 -16.86
CA ASP A 16 23.44 12.10 -18.07
C ASP A 16 21.93 12.08 -18.35
N ASN A 17 21.49 12.94 -19.26
CA ASN A 17 20.08 13.13 -19.58
C ASN A 17 19.54 12.09 -20.56
N THR A 18 20.38 11.21 -21.11
CA THR A 18 19.96 10.22 -22.12
C THR A 18 18.95 9.21 -21.60
N ARG A 19 18.88 9.02 -20.27
CA ARG A 19 17.97 8.08 -19.60
C ARG A 19 16.64 8.67 -19.15
N ARG A 20 16.34 9.94 -19.48
CA ARG A 20 15.08 10.56 -19.07
C ARG A 20 13.92 10.05 -19.93
N ASN A 21 12.78 9.74 -19.32
CA ASN A 21 11.56 9.43 -20.09
C ASN A 21 11.09 10.64 -20.92
N VAL A 22 11.37 11.86 -20.44
CA VAL A 22 11.08 13.12 -21.12
C VAL A 22 12.39 13.88 -21.32
N GLN A 23 12.73 14.12 -22.59
CA GLN A 23 14.09 14.54 -23.00
C GLN A 23 14.25 16.06 -23.04
N SER A 24 13.16 16.80 -23.26
CA SER A 24 13.15 18.26 -23.37
C SER A 24 11.74 18.80 -23.08
N ALA A 25 11.63 20.12 -22.94
CA ALA A 25 10.34 20.80 -22.85
C ALA A 25 9.52 20.62 -24.15
N GLU A 26 10.17 20.58 -25.32
CA GLU A 26 9.49 20.32 -26.59
C GLU A 26 8.94 18.88 -26.64
N HIS A 27 9.72 17.88 -26.23
CA HIS A 27 9.24 16.50 -26.16
C HIS A 27 8.06 16.36 -25.18
N TYR A 28 8.08 17.07 -24.05
CA TYR A 28 6.92 17.14 -23.16
C TYR A 28 5.69 17.75 -23.86
N ALA A 29 5.87 18.88 -24.56
CA ALA A 29 4.78 19.53 -25.29
C ALA A 29 4.23 18.64 -26.42
N GLU A 30 5.09 17.87 -27.09
CA GLU A 30 4.68 16.86 -28.07
C GLU A 30 3.81 15.76 -27.45
N LEU A 31 4.23 15.20 -26.31
CA LEU A 31 3.44 14.20 -25.58
C LEU A 31 2.09 14.75 -25.13
N GLN A 32 2.06 15.99 -24.65
CA GLN A 32 0.81 16.67 -24.28
C GLN A 32 -0.11 16.86 -25.49
N ARG A 33 0.44 17.35 -26.62
CA ARG A 33 -0.33 17.50 -27.88
C ARG A 33 -0.88 16.15 -28.36
N ALA A 34 -0.08 15.08 -28.29
CA ALA A 34 -0.51 13.74 -28.68
C ALA A 34 -1.66 13.22 -27.79
N GLY A 35 -1.54 13.38 -26.47
CA GLY A 35 -2.56 12.97 -25.51
C GLY A 35 -3.89 13.71 -25.66
N LEU A 36 -3.87 14.97 -26.13
CA LEU A 36 -5.08 15.76 -26.40
C LEU A 36 -5.68 15.47 -27.78
N ALA A 37 -4.84 15.27 -28.81
CA ALA A 37 -5.29 15.07 -30.18
C ALA A 37 -5.86 13.66 -30.42
N ASN A 38 -5.28 12.64 -29.79
CA ASN A 38 -5.80 11.26 -29.84
C ASN A 38 -5.64 10.58 -28.46
N PRO A 39 -6.54 10.88 -27.51
CA PRO A 39 -6.48 10.31 -26.16
C PRO A 39 -6.50 8.79 -26.14
N ASP A 40 -7.26 8.14 -27.03
CA ASP A 40 -7.34 6.68 -27.09
C ASP A 40 -5.99 6.05 -27.40
N ALA A 41 -5.35 6.47 -28.50
CA ALA A 41 -4.05 5.93 -28.89
C ALA A 41 -2.98 6.19 -27.82
N PHE A 42 -3.01 7.37 -27.20
CA PHE A 42 -2.09 7.73 -26.13
C PHE A 42 -2.25 6.83 -24.89
N TRP A 43 -3.48 6.69 -24.37
CA TRP A 43 -3.74 5.87 -23.19
C TRP A 43 -3.57 4.38 -23.47
N ARG A 44 -3.84 3.92 -24.69
CA ARG A 44 -3.57 2.55 -25.13
C ARG A 44 -2.09 2.21 -25.09
N ALA A 45 -1.23 3.11 -25.54
CA ALA A 45 0.21 2.94 -25.44
C ALA A 45 0.69 2.90 -23.98
N ALA A 46 0.07 3.68 -23.08
CA ALA A 46 0.37 3.63 -21.65
C ALA A 46 -0.13 2.34 -20.99
N ALA A 47 -1.35 1.91 -21.29
CA ALA A 47 -1.97 0.72 -20.72
C ALA A 47 -1.20 -0.56 -21.07
N LYS A 48 -0.58 -0.65 -22.26
CA LYS A 48 0.31 -1.75 -22.64
C LYS A 48 1.49 -2.00 -21.68
N GLN A 49 1.83 -1.04 -20.83
CA GLN A 49 2.86 -1.20 -19.79
C GLN A 49 2.34 -1.92 -18.53
N LEU A 50 1.05 -2.23 -18.46
CA LEU A 50 0.44 -3.02 -17.41
C LEU A 50 0.10 -4.41 -17.93
N TYR A 51 0.12 -5.37 -17.02
CA TYR A 51 -0.37 -6.71 -17.29
C TYR A 51 -1.89 -6.76 -17.12
N PHE A 52 -2.56 -7.30 -18.12
CA PHE A 52 -3.97 -7.65 -18.10
C PHE A 52 -4.08 -9.15 -18.35
N GLU A 53 -5.02 -9.82 -17.67
CA GLU A 53 -5.28 -11.25 -17.86
C GLU A 53 -5.78 -11.52 -19.29
N SER A 54 -6.62 -10.62 -19.80
CA SER A 54 -7.11 -10.63 -21.18
C SER A 54 -6.48 -9.47 -21.96
N PRO A 55 -6.17 -9.63 -23.25
CA PRO A 55 -5.70 -8.52 -24.09
C PRO A 55 -6.66 -7.33 -24.06
N LEU A 56 -6.11 -6.12 -24.12
CA LEU A 56 -6.90 -4.91 -24.28
C LEU A 56 -7.71 -4.98 -25.59
N PRO A 57 -8.96 -4.49 -25.64
CA PRO A 57 -9.77 -4.50 -26.86
C PRO A 57 -9.05 -3.78 -28.02
N ASP A 58 -8.95 -4.38 -29.20
CA ASP A 58 -8.24 -3.78 -30.36
C ASP A 58 -8.98 -2.57 -30.98
N ALA A 59 -10.26 -2.40 -30.67
CA ALA A 59 -11.13 -1.36 -31.19
C ALA A 59 -12.03 -0.79 -30.08
N GLY A 60 -12.56 0.41 -30.30
CA GLY A 60 -13.35 1.16 -29.32
C GLY A 60 -12.49 2.09 -28.46
N ASN A 61 -13.15 2.99 -27.73
CA ASN A 61 -12.48 3.94 -26.84
C ASN A 61 -12.08 3.24 -25.53
N LEU A 62 -10.80 3.31 -25.16
CA LEU A 62 -10.33 2.94 -23.83
C LEU A 62 -10.79 3.91 -22.76
N LEU A 63 -10.96 5.19 -23.09
CA LEU A 63 -11.43 6.21 -22.18
C LEU A 63 -12.82 6.67 -22.61
N ASN A 64 -13.82 6.40 -21.79
CA ASN A 64 -15.17 6.93 -21.96
C ASN A 64 -15.51 7.81 -20.75
N PHE A 65 -16.16 8.95 -20.98
CA PHE A 65 -16.60 9.81 -19.88
C PHE A 65 -17.78 10.67 -20.29
N ASN A 66 -18.55 11.06 -19.29
CA ASN A 66 -19.49 12.17 -19.37
C ASN A 66 -19.29 13.05 -18.13
N PHE A 67 -19.00 14.33 -18.36
CA PHE A 67 -19.01 15.36 -17.32
C PHE A 67 -20.02 16.47 -17.61
N ASN A 68 -20.82 16.31 -18.68
CA ASN A 68 -21.90 17.23 -18.98
C ASN A 68 -23.17 16.79 -18.24
N SER A 69 -23.50 17.50 -17.17
CA SER A 69 -24.68 17.25 -16.36
C SER A 69 -26.01 17.40 -17.12
N ASP A 70 -26.02 18.13 -18.24
CA ASP A 70 -27.21 18.30 -19.06
C ASP A 70 -27.51 17.06 -19.92
N ASN A 71 -26.54 16.14 -20.05
CA ASN A 71 -26.61 14.97 -20.91
C ASN A 71 -26.38 13.65 -20.14
N GLY A 72 -26.99 13.53 -18.97
CA GLY A 72 -26.98 12.31 -18.16
C GLY A 72 -26.03 12.38 -16.96
N ALA A 73 -25.96 11.27 -16.22
CA ALA A 73 -25.15 11.18 -15.02
C ALA A 73 -23.65 11.26 -15.37
N PRO A 74 -22.83 11.86 -14.48
CA PRO A 74 -21.40 11.87 -14.67
C PRO A 74 -20.83 10.45 -14.56
N PHE A 75 -19.96 10.09 -15.48
CA PHE A 75 -19.23 8.82 -15.43
C PHE A 75 -17.86 8.97 -16.06
N VAL A 76 -16.97 8.06 -15.70
CA VAL A 76 -15.69 7.83 -16.35
C VAL A 76 -15.41 6.34 -16.31
N SER A 77 -14.94 5.77 -17.42
CA SER A 77 -14.41 4.40 -17.48
C SER A 77 -13.11 4.39 -18.29
N PHE A 78 -12.18 3.55 -17.84
CA PHE A 78 -10.90 3.26 -18.47
C PHE A 78 -10.76 1.75 -18.70
N VAL A 79 -10.41 1.36 -19.93
CA VAL A 79 -10.14 -0.04 -20.34
C VAL A 79 -11.27 -1.00 -19.93
N GLU A 80 -12.52 -0.55 -20.08
CA GLU A 80 -13.71 -1.30 -19.70
C GLU A 80 -13.74 -2.72 -20.32
N GLY A 81 -14.07 -3.71 -19.49
CA GLY A 81 -14.05 -5.13 -19.86
C GLY A 81 -12.66 -5.79 -19.78
N ALA A 82 -11.58 -5.03 -19.60
CA ALA A 82 -10.27 -5.60 -19.31
C ALA A 82 -10.19 -6.08 -17.85
N LYS A 83 -9.45 -7.17 -17.63
CA LYS A 83 -9.21 -7.72 -16.30
C LYS A 83 -7.75 -7.59 -15.90
N THR A 84 -7.51 -7.16 -14.67
CA THR A 84 -6.16 -6.99 -14.12
C THR A 84 -6.14 -7.24 -12.62
N ASN A 85 -4.95 -7.27 -12.03
CA ASN A 85 -4.78 -7.25 -10.58
C ASN A 85 -3.63 -6.31 -10.21
N VAL A 86 -3.89 -5.38 -9.29
CA VAL A 86 -2.90 -4.38 -8.87
C VAL A 86 -1.74 -5.04 -8.13
N CYS A 87 -2.00 -6.00 -7.24
CA CYS A 87 -0.92 -6.74 -6.56
C CYS A 87 -0.04 -7.51 -7.56
N TYR A 88 -0.63 -8.10 -8.61
CA TYR A 88 0.13 -8.77 -9.66
C TYR A 88 1.07 -7.80 -10.41
N ASN A 89 0.53 -6.64 -10.81
CA ASN A 89 1.28 -5.59 -11.49
C ASN A 89 2.34 -4.93 -10.61
N CYS A 90 2.09 -4.83 -9.30
CA CYS A 90 3.06 -4.30 -8.37
C CYS A 90 4.17 -5.32 -8.11
N ILE A 91 3.85 -6.57 -7.80
CA ILE A 91 4.83 -7.54 -7.25
C ILE A 91 5.10 -8.69 -8.22
N ASP A 92 4.07 -9.49 -8.52
CA ASP A 92 4.23 -10.85 -9.05
C ASP A 92 4.90 -10.88 -10.43
N ARG A 93 4.52 -9.96 -11.33
CA ARG A 93 5.08 -9.92 -12.69
C ARG A 93 6.59 -9.69 -12.72
N PHE A 94 7.14 -9.04 -11.67
CA PHE A 94 8.58 -8.79 -11.56
C PHE A 94 9.35 -9.97 -10.96
N MET A 95 8.64 -10.99 -10.45
CA MET A 95 9.22 -12.22 -9.91
C MET A 95 9.29 -13.34 -10.95
N LEU A 96 8.64 -13.18 -12.11
CA LEU A 96 8.69 -14.17 -13.18
C LEU A 96 10.08 -14.16 -13.82
N ASP A 97 10.63 -15.35 -14.06
CA ASP A 97 11.72 -15.50 -15.02
C ASP A 97 11.21 -15.04 -16.41
N ARG A 98 12.10 -14.88 -17.40
CA ARG A 98 11.78 -14.36 -18.75
C ARG A 98 10.60 -15.02 -19.50
N ASP A 99 10.01 -16.08 -18.96
CA ASP A 99 8.85 -16.80 -19.49
C ASP A 99 7.50 -16.22 -19.04
N GLY A 100 7.49 -15.15 -18.23
CA GLY A 100 6.31 -14.32 -18.04
C GLY A 100 5.93 -13.61 -19.35
N PRO A 101 4.63 -13.33 -19.60
CA PRO A 101 4.19 -12.66 -20.81
C PRO A 101 4.93 -11.32 -20.97
N ASP A 102 5.54 -11.11 -22.15
CA ASP A 102 6.25 -9.89 -22.48
C ASP A 102 5.28 -8.70 -22.39
N VAL A 103 5.46 -7.85 -21.38
CA VAL A 103 4.76 -6.57 -21.29
C VAL A 103 5.55 -5.56 -22.12
N GLU A 104 4.96 -5.11 -23.23
CA GLU A 104 5.60 -4.21 -24.19
C GLU A 104 6.12 -2.94 -23.49
N GLY A 105 7.42 -2.67 -23.60
CA GLY A 105 8.05 -1.49 -23.00
C GLY A 105 8.42 -1.61 -21.51
N VAL A 106 8.11 -2.72 -20.82
CA VAL A 106 8.52 -2.94 -19.42
C VAL A 106 9.72 -3.86 -19.37
N ARG A 107 10.89 -3.30 -19.07
CA ARG A 107 12.10 -4.10 -18.82
C ARG A 107 11.96 -4.80 -17.46
N VAL A 108 11.47 -6.04 -17.45
CA VAL A 108 11.54 -6.88 -16.25
C VAL A 108 13.02 -7.24 -16.00
N PRO A 109 13.60 -6.82 -14.87
CA PRO A 109 14.98 -7.14 -14.56
C PRO A 109 15.14 -8.65 -14.39
N LYS A 110 16.11 -9.28 -15.06
CA LYS A 110 16.49 -10.68 -14.79
C LYS A 110 16.77 -10.82 -13.30
N ARG A 111 15.91 -11.57 -12.58
CA ARG A 111 16.13 -12.14 -11.23
C ARG A 111 17.19 -11.36 -10.42
N ASN A 112 16.95 -10.06 -10.24
CA ASN A 112 17.94 -9.21 -9.62
C ASN A 112 17.59 -9.14 -8.14
N PHE A 113 18.32 -9.89 -7.32
CA PHE A 113 18.18 -9.97 -5.87
C PHE A 113 18.37 -8.61 -5.15
N ASN A 114 18.60 -7.53 -5.89
CA ASN A 114 18.83 -6.18 -5.37
C ASN A 114 17.54 -5.34 -5.21
N TYR A 115 16.36 -5.82 -5.61
CA TYR A 115 15.11 -5.11 -5.29
C TYR A 115 14.69 -5.41 -3.86
N LYS A 116 14.78 -4.37 -3.03
CA LYS A 116 14.39 -4.42 -1.63
C LYS A 116 13.32 -3.38 -1.36
N PHE A 117 12.32 -3.77 -0.59
CA PHE A 117 11.45 -2.85 0.11
C PHE A 117 12.20 -2.38 1.35
N TYR A 118 12.41 -1.06 1.44
CA TYR A 118 13.05 -0.41 2.57
C TYR A 118 11.98 0.29 3.40
N TRP A 119 11.96 -0.02 4.68
CA TRP A 119 11.15 0.67 5.67
C TRP A 119 12.06 1.34 6.68
N GLU A 120 11.88 2.63 6.83
CA GLU A 120 12.51 3.43 7.87
C GLU A 120 11.43 3.79 8.89
N GLY A 121 11.72 3.51 10.15
CA GLY A 121 10.82 3.73 11.25
C GLY A 121 10.87 5.16 11.78
N ASN A 122 10.39 5.35 13.01
CA ASN A 122 10.16 6.68 13.55
C ASN A 122 11.42 7.32 14.15
N TYR A 123 12.42 6.52 14.54
CA TYR A 123 13.59 7.00 15.27
C TYR A 123 14.87 6.92 14.43
N TRP A 124 15.62 8.02 14.42
CA TRP A 124 16.91 8.15 13.75
C TRP A 124 18.03 8.56 14.73
N ASP A 125 17.72 8.72 16.01
CA ASP A 125 18.68 9.11 17.04
C ASP A 125 19.35 7.87 17.67
N GLU A 126 20.68 7.92 17.86
CA GLU A 126 21.52 6.90 18.50
C GLU A 126 21.83 5.62 17.67
N PRO A 127 22.70 4.65 18.11
CA PRO A 127 23.07 3.48 17.30
C PRO A 127 21.91 2.53 16.95
N THR A 128 20.70 2.81 17.43
CA THR A 128 19.52 1.97 17.27
C THR A 128 18.56 2.62 16.27
N HIS A 129 18.61 2.16 15.02
CA HIS A 129 17.69 2.57 13.96
C HIS A 129 16.62 1.49 13.80
N ASP A 130 15.34 1.85 13.86
CA ASP A 130 14.26 0.93 13.53
C ASP A 130 14.07 0.93 12.01
N TYR A 131 14.64 -0.07 11.33
CA TYR A 131 14.49 -0.23 9.89
C TYR A 131 14.14 -1.68 9.54
N ALA A 132 13.66 -1.90 8.33
CA ALA A 132 13.47 -3.24 7.78
C ALA A 132 13.79 -3.24 6.28
N GLU A 133 14.52 -4.28 5.85
CA GLU A 133 14.77 -4.56 4.45
C GLU A 133 14.15 -5.90 4.09
N LEU A 134 13.25 -5.90 3.10
CA LEU A 134 12.65 -7.12 2.59
C LEU A 134 13.03 -7.28 1.12
N THR A 135 13.56 -8.44 0.75
CA THR A 135 13.67 -8.79 -0.67
C THR A 135 12.29 -8.81 -1.30
N TRP A 136 12.21 -8.56 -2.62
CA TRP A 136 10.93 -8.62 -3.34
C TRP A 136 10.20 -9.96 -3.17
N GLU A 137 10.96 -11.07 -3.12
CA GLU A 137 10.45 -12.42 -2.83
C GLU A 137 9.82 -12.51 -1.43
N THR A 138 10.53 -12.02 -0.40
CA THR A 138 10.01 -12.02 0.97
C THR A 138 8.76 -11.15 1.06
N PHE A 139 8.77 -9.97 0.43
CA PHE A 139 7.61 -9.07 0.40
C PHE A 139 6.40 -9.75 -0.27
N GLN A 140 6.60 -10.44 -1.39
CA GLN A 140 5.56 -11.23 -2.06
C GLN A 140 4.98 -12.32 -1.14
N ILE A 141 5.83 -13.08 -0.46
CA ILE A 141 5.40 -14.13 0.47
C ILE A 141 4.56 -13.53 1.61
N VAL A 142 5.00 -12.42 2.18
CA VAL A 142 4.31 -11.73 3.28
C VAL A 142 2.93 -11.22 2.82
N VAL A 143 2.82 -10.67 1.61
CA VAL A 143 1.54 -10.26 1.00
C VAL A 143 0.61 -11.45 0.78
N LYS A 144 1.09 -12.56 0.21
CA LYS A 144 0.30 -13.79 -0.01
C LYS A 144 -0.22 -14.38 1.30
N LYS A 145 0.62 -14.39 2.34
CA LYS A 145 0.21 -14.81 3.69
C LYS A 145 -0.89 -13.92 4.24
N CYS A 146 -0.71 -12.59 4.19
CA CYS A 146 -1.74 -11.65 4.64
C CYS A 146 -3.06 -11.85 3.88
N ALA A 147 -3.02 -12.04 2.56
CA ALA A 147 -4.20 -12.31 1.76
C ALA A 147 -4.94 -13.58 2.23
N ASN A 148 -4.20 -14.66 2.52
CA ASN A 148 -4.77 -15.88 3.07
C ASN A 148 -5.33 -15.71 4.50
N ILE A 149 -4.73 -14.84 5.32
CA ILE A 149 -5.32 -14.49 6.62
C ILE A 149 -6.70 -13.88 6.38
N LEU A 150 -6.80 -12.84 5.54
CA LEU A 150 -8.08 -12.17 5.24
C LEU A 150 -9.12 -13.16 4.70
N LYS A 151 -8.75 -14.02 3.76
CA LYS A 151 -9.65 -15.09 3.24
C LYS A 151 -10.12 -16.03 4.35
N SER A 152 -9.23 -16.43 5.27
CA SER A 152 -9.61 -17.30 6.38
C SER A 152 -10.53 -16.62 7.41
N LYS A 153 -10.59 -15.28 7.41
CA LYS A 153 -11.55 -14.47 8.17
C LYS A 153 -12.83 -14.17 7.39
N GLY A 154 -13.01 -14.77 6.22
CA GLY A 154 -14.23 -14.65 5.42
C GLY A 154 -14.28 -13.43 4.51
N VAL A 155 -13.17 -12.69 4.33
CA VAL A 155 -13.12 -11.55 3.40
C VAL A 155 -13.22 -12.04 1.96
N GLN A 156 -14.14 -11.46 1.19
CA GLN A 156 -14.41 -11.76 -0.21
C GLN A 156 -14.18 -10.53 -1.11
N ARG A 157 -14.29 -10.73 -2.44
CA ARG A 157 -14.25 -9.64 -3.42
C ARG A 157 -15.34 -8.61 -3.10
N GLY A 158 -14.97 -7.33 -3.07
CA GLY A 158 -15.86 -6.21 -2.75
C GLY A 158 -16.04 -5.94 -1.25
N ASP A 159 -15.52 -6.80 -0.35
CA ASP A 159 -15.53 -6.51 1.08
C ASP A 159 -14.58 -5.36 1.43
N ARG A 160 -14.99 -4.54 2.40
CA ARG A 160 -14.18 -3.41 2.87
C ARG A 160 -13.36 -3.82 4.07
N VAL A 161 -12.05 -3.67 3.96
CA VAL A 161 -11.10 -3.89 5.05
C VAL A 161 -10.50 -2.56 5.47
N LEU A 162 -10.76 -2.12 6.70
CA LEU A 162 -10.27 -0.84 7.18
C LEU A 162 -8.86 -0.95 7.75
N LEU A 163 -7.95 -0.11 7.24
CA LEU A 163 -6.57 -0.06 7.67
C LEU A 163 -6.37 1.18 8.54
N TYR A 164 -6.38 0.98 9.86
CA TYR A 164 -6.00 2.00 10.85
C TYR A 164 -4.56 1.77 11.29
N LEU A 165 -3.64 2.01 10.35
CA LEU A 165 -2.23 1.75 10.50
C LEU A 165 -1.40 3.03 10.37
N PRO A 166 -0.31 3.18 11.15
CA PRO A 166 0.73 4.16 10.87
C PRO A 166 1.58 3.72 9.66
N MET A 167 2.65 4.45 9.38
CA MET A 167 3.64 4.09 8.35
C MET A 167 4.51 2.90 8.80
N VAL A 168 3.90 1.76 9.11
CA VAL A 168 4.57 0.48 9.36
C VAL A 168 4.62 -0.35 8.09
N PHE A 169 5.58 -1.26 7.95
CA PHE A 169 5.71 -2.07 6.72
C PHE A 169 4.48 -2.95 6.45
N GLN A 170 3.69 -3.30 7.48
CA GLN A 170 2.45 -4.05 7.31
C GLN A 170 1.38 -3.25 6.56
N LEU A 171 1.46 -1.92 6.48
CA LEU A 171 0.49 -1.09 5.76
C LEU A 171 0.47 -1.42 4.25
N PRO A 172 1.58 -1.30 3.49
CA PRO A 172 1.59 -1.70 2.08
C PRO A 172 1.34 -3.20 1.89
N VAL A 173 1.73 -4.05 2.85
CA VAL A 173 1.38 -5.48 2.84
C VAL A 173 -0.13 -5.67 2.85
N ALA A 174 -0.84 -5.03 3.78
CA ALA A 174 -2.28 -5.14 3.93
C ALA A 174 -3.04 -4.56 2.72
N MET A 175 -2.59 -3.42 2.19
CA MET A 175 -3.15 -2.82 0.97
C MET A 175 -3.05 -3.79 -0.22
N LEU A 176 -1.87 -4.33 -0.47
CA LEU A 176 -1.63 -5.26 -1.58
C LEU A 176 -2.31 -6.61 -1.35
N ALA A 177 -2.45 -7.06 -0.10
CA ALA A 177 -3.20 -8.27 0.23
C ALA A 177 -4.70 -8.10 -0.05
N CYS A 178 -5.29 -6.93 0.25
CA CYS A 178 -6.67 -6.63 -0.11
C CYS A 178 -6.83 -6.61 -1.64
N ALA A 179 -5.98 -5.86 -2.33
CA ALA A 179 -5.98 -5.80 -3.80
C ALA A 179 -5.76 -7.18 -4.46
N ARG A 180 -4.98 -8.07 -3.83
CA ARG A 180 -4.74 -9.44 -4.31
C ARG A 180 -6.02 -10.27 -4.35
N ILE A 181 -6.91 -10.10 -3.39
CA ILE A 181 -8.13 -10.92 -3.24
C ILE A 181 -9.40 -10.18 -3.67
N GLY A 182 -9.25 -8.98 -4.26
CA GLY A 182 -10.37 -8.16 -4.69
C GLY A 182 -11.12 -7.44 -3.56
N ALA A 183 -10.55 -7.37 -2.35
CA ALA A 183 -11.11 -6.59 -1.27
C ALA A 183 -10.75 -5.11 -1.40
N VAL A 184 -11.64 -4.24 -0.96
CA VAL A 184 -11.49 -2.78 -1.00
C VAL A 184 -10.85 -2.31 0.30
N HIS A 185 -9.59 -1.87 0.24
CA HIS A 185 -8.95 -1.34 1.45
C HIS A 185 -9.39 0.09 1.75
N VAL A 186 -9.76 0.36 3.00
CA VAL A 186 -10.20 1.69 3.48
C VAL A 186 -9.09 2.28 4.33
N ASN A 187 -8.34 3.22 3.76
CA ASN A 187 -7.15 3.75 4.42
C ASN A 187 -7.52 4.90 5.36
N VAL A 188 -7.22 4.74 6.65
CA VAL A 188 -7.43 5.77 7.68
C VAL A 188 -6.10 6.07 8.37
N PRO A 189 -5.60 7.32 8.35
CA PRO A 189 -4.34 7.65 9.00
C PRO A 189 -4.36 7.31 10.50
N GLY A 190 -3.38 6.56 10.99
CA GLY A 190 -3.31 6.05 12.38
C GLY A 190 -3.33 7.10 13.51
N GLY A 191 -3.38 8.40 13.21
CA GLY A 191 -3.47 9.48 14.21
C GLY A 191 -4.84 10.14 14.33
N MET A 192 -5.88 9.56 13.73
CA MET A 192 -7.25 10.09 13.74
C MET A 192 -7.91 9.94 15.12
N SER A 193 -8.91 10.78 15.43
CA SER A 193 -9.72 10.59 16.64
C SER A 193 -10.65 9.36 16.51
N ALA A 194 -11.17 8.88 17.64
CA ALA A 194 -12.10 7.75 17.65
C ALA A 194 -13.40 8.06 16.89
N GLU A 195 -13.90 9.29 16.99
CA GLU A 195 -15.11 9.75 16.30
C GLU A 195 -14.91 9.78 14.78
N GLY A 196 -13.75 10.30 14.34
CA GLY A 196 -13.37 10.34 12.94
C GLY A 196 -13.16 8.95 12.35
N LEU A 197 -12.56 8.04 13.12
CA LEU A 197 -12.40 6.63 12.75
C LEU A 197 -13.77 5.94 12.66
N ALA A 198 -14.62 6.08 13.68
CA ALA A 198 -15.97 5.48 13.69
C ALA A 198 -16.83 5.95 12.51
N GLN A 199 -16.74 7.23 12.16
CA GLN A 199 -17.45 7.75 10.98
C GLN A 199 -17.03 7.03 9.69
N ARG A 200 -15.73 6.74 9.53
CA ARG A 200 -15.20 6.08 8.32
C ARG A 200 -15.52 4.60 8.30
N VAL A 201 -15.48 3.93 9.44
CA VAL A 201 -15.94 2.54 9.58
C VAL A 201 -17.41 2.44 9.12
N VAL A 202 -18.29 3.29 9.65
CA VAL A 202 -19.72 3.29 9.30
C VAL A 202 -19.95 3.63 7.82
N LEU A 203 -19.32 4.70 7.29
CA LEU A 203 -19.53 5.12 5.89
C LEU A 203 -18.99 4.11 4.87
N SER A 204 -17.90 3.41 5.20
CA SER A 204 -17.36 2.36 4.32
C SER A 204 -18.07 1.02 4.50
N GLY A 205 -18.81 0.84 5.60
CA GLY A 205 -19.40 -0.43 5.98
C GLY A 205 -18.35 -1.52 6.25
N ALA A 206 -17.14 -1.15 6.66
CA ALA A 206 -16.08 -2.13 6.95
C ALA A 206 -16.38 -2.89 8.25
N GLU A 207 -16.26 -4.21 8.22
CA GLU A 207 -16.51 -5.07 9.38
C GLU A 207 -15.20 -5.64 9.98
N LEU A 208 -14.08 -5.50 9.26
CA LEU A 208 -12.74 -5.91 9.69
C LEU A 208 -11.82 -4.69 9.75
N ILE A 209 -11.12 -4.53 10.88
CA ILE A 209 -10.11 -3.49 11.09
C ILE A 209 -8.74 -4.15 11.23
N ILE A 210 -7.72 -3.64 10.53
CA ILE A 210 -6.31 -3.94 10.81
C ILE A 210 -5.69 -2.74 11.52
N THR A 211 -5.06 -2.97 12.66
CA THR A 211 -4.42 -1.90 13.44
C THR A 211 -3.17 -2.37 14.18
N VAL A 212 -2.49 -1.46 14.88
CA VAL A 212 -1.39 -1.73 15.81
C VAL A 212 -1.84 -1.52 17.26
N ASP A 213 -1.12 -2.11 18.20
CA ASP A 213 -1.23 -1.80 19.64
C ASP A 213 -1.02 -0.30 19.94
N GLY A 214 0.04 0.28 19.40
CA GLY A 214 0.40 1.69 19.47
C GLY A 214 1.55 2.00 18.50
N PHE A 215 1.91 3.27 18.38
CA PHE A 215 3.08 3.70 17.60
C PHE A 215 3.57 5.08 18.04
N TRP A 216 4.81 5.40 17.69
CA TRP A 216 5.38 6.73 17.92
C TRP A 216 5.23 7.60 16.68
N ARG A 217 4.89 8.87 16.89
CA ARG A 217 4.92 9.92 15.85
C ARG A 217 5.80 11.05 16.36
N GLY A 218 7.03 11.12 15.84
CA GLY A 218 8.09 11.88 16.48
C GLY A 218 8.26 11.40 17.92
N THR A 219 8.13 12.30 18.88
CA THR A 219 8.23 11.99 20.31
C THR A 219 6.88 11.62 20.96
N LYS A 220 5.77 11.67 20.22
CA LYS A 220 4.43 11.42 20.77
C LYS A 220 4.05 9.96 20.65
N LEU A 221 3.73 9.32 21.78
CA LEU A 221 3.12 7.99 21.82
C LEU A 221 1.63 8.09 21.44
N ILE A 222 1.22 7.32 20.44
CA ILE A 222 -0.17 7.13 20.04
C ILE A 222 -0.60 5.73 20.42
N LYS A 223 -1.63 5.62 21.26
CA LYS A 223 -2.23 4.35 21.67
C LYS A 223 -3.35 4.00 20.69
N ALA A 224 -2.97 3.41 19.56
CA ALA A 224 -3.88 3.15 18.45
C ALA A 224 -5.03 2.23 18.85
N LYS A 225 -4.75 1.15 19.60
CA LYS A 225 -5.78 0.20 20.03
C LYS A 225 -6.84 0.82 20.95
N GLU A 226 -6.46 1.67 21.90
CA GLU A 226 -7.43 2.41 22.72
C GLU A 226 -8.36 3.30 21.86
N THR A 227 -7.84 3.83 20.74
CA THR A 227 -8.64 4.63 19.81
C THR A 227 -9.60 3.77 19.00
N VAL A 228 -9.16 2.59 18.57
CA VAL A 228 -9.98 1.60 17.86
C VAL A 228 -11.12 1.11 18.73
N ASP A 229 -10.88 0.78 20.00
CA ASP A 229 -11.93 0.29 20.91
C ASP A 229 -13.03 1.33 21.13
N ARG A 230 -12.63 2.59 21.33
CA ARG A 230 -13.59 3.71 21.41
C ARG A 230 -14.36 3.87 20.10
N ALA A 231 -13.70 3.75 18.95
CA ALA A 231 -14.36 3.86 17.67
C ALA A 231 -15.36 2.73 17.42
N ILE A 232 -15.03 1.50 17.81
CA ILE A 232 -15.92 0.34 17.72
C ILE A 232 -17.16 0.54 18.60
N ALA A 233 -17.01 1.04 19.83
CA ALA A 233 -18.14 1.37 20.70
C ALA A 233 -19.08 2.39 20.03
N LEU A 234 -18.52 3.45 19.44
CA LEU A 234 -19.29 4.45 18.68
C LEU A 234 -19.94 3.86 17.41
N CYS A 235 -19.31 2.90 16.74
CA CYS A 235 -19.92 2.20 15.61
C CYS A 235 -21.16 1.42 16.04
N LYS A 236 -21.08 0.73 17.19
CA LYS A 236 -22.20 -0.03 17.76
C LYS A 236 -23.38 0.88 18.11
N GLU A 237 -23.12 2.05 18.69
CA GLU A 237 -24.16 3.07 18.94
C GLU A 237 -24.83 3.56 17.65
N ARG A 238 -24.12 3.51 16.52
CA ARG A 238 -24.60 3.90 15.18
C ARG A 238 -25.19 2.72 14.39
N GLY A 239 -25.37 1.56 15.01
CA GLY A 239 -25.96 0.37 14.38
C GLY A 239 -25.04 -0.36 13.39
N HIS A 240 -23.72 -0.12 13.46
CA HIS A 240 -22.72 -0.80 12.64
C HIS A 240 -21.84 -1.73 13.49
N GLU A 241 -21.77 -3.01 13.11
CA GLU A 241 -20.98 -4.01 13.83
C GLU A 241 -19.61 -4.22 13.19
N VAL A 242 -18.56 -4.12 14.00
CA VAL A 242 -17.20 -4.54 13.62
C VAL A 242 -16.98 -5.94 14.17
N LYS A 243 -16.79 -6.91 13.27
CA LYS A 243 -16.69 -8.33 13.61
C LYS A 243 -15.30 -8.72 14.09
N LEU A 244 -14.25 -8.08 13.57
CA LEU A 244 -12.87 -8.48 13.86
C LEU A 244 -11.90 -7.31 13.79
N THR A 245 -10.99 -7.28 14.76
CA THR A 245 -9.78 -6.46 14.71
C THR A 245 -8.55 -7.36 14.62
N LEU A 246 -7.82 -7.31 13.51
CA LEU A 246 -6.49 -7.92 13.38
C LEU A 246 -5.45 -6.97 13.94
N MET A 247 -4.88 -7.33 15.09
CA MET A 247 -3.95 -6.49 15.83
C MET A 247 -2.49 -6.88 15.58
N ILE A 248 -1.67 -5.89 15.24
CA ILE A 248 -0.23 -6.03 15.06
C ILE A 248 0.48 -5.53 16.33
N SER A 249 1.32 -6.39 16.91
CA SER A 249 2.19 -6.01 18.03
C SER A 249 3.37 -5.17 17.51
N HIS A 250 3.20 -3.85 17.45
CA HIS A 250 4.24 -2.94 16.95
C HIS A 250 5.13 -2.44 18.08
N LEU A 251 4.55 -2.02 19.20
CA LEU A 251 5.28 -1.51 20.36
C LEU A 251 5.27 -2.47 21.55
N SER A 252 4.27 -3.33 21.71
CA SER A 252 4.25 -4.25 22.86
C SER A 252 5.45 -5.22 22.79
N PRO A 253 6.18 -5.40 23.90
CA PRO A 253 7.28 -6.36 23.94
C PRO A 253 6.73 -7.78 23.83
N ASN A 254 7.52 -8.68 23.26
CA ASN A 254 7.18 -10.11 23.29
C ASN A 254 7.15 -10.58 24.76
N PRO A 255 6.19 -11.44 25.16
CA PRO A 255 6.13 -11.95 26.53
C PRO A 255 7.46 -12.52 27.00
N GLY A 256 7.92 -12.12 28.19
CA GLY A 256 9.19 -12.58 28.78
C GLY A 256 10.46 -11.97 28.17
N THR A 257 10.36 -11.04 27.21
CA THR A 257 11.52 -10.33 26.68
C THR A 257 11.81 -9.11 27.57
N PRO A 258 12.97 -8.98 28.21
CA PRO A 258 13.33 -7.79 28.99
C PRO A 258 13.57 -6.57 28.07
N PRO A 259 13.64 -5.34 28.62
CA PRO A 259 14.11 -4.16 27.88
C PRO A 259 15.47 -4.39 27.23
N PRO A 260 15.66 -4.01 25.96
CA PRO A 260 16.96 -4.10 25.32
C PRO A 260 17.98 -3.24 26.06
N GLU A 261 19.23 -3.70 26.09
CA GLU A 261 20.35 -2.81 26.36
C GLU A 261 20.48 -1.77 25.22
N ALA A 262 21.07 -0.60 25.49
CA ALA A 262 21.04 0.57 24.58
C ALA A 262 21.56 0.35 23.14
N HIS A 263 22.17 -0.81 22.85
CA HIS A 263 22.77 -1.18 21.58
C HIS A 263 22.09 -2.38 20.88
N GLU A 264 21.03 -2.96 21.46
CA GLU A 264 20.32 -4.07 20.82
C GLU A 264 19.34 -3.56 19.76
N GLN A 265 19.51 -4.00 18.52
CA GLN A 265 18.70 -3.59 17.38
C GLN A 265 17.52 -4.55 17.16
N PHE A 266 16.29 -4.04 17.26
CA PHE A 266 15.10 -4.74 16.80
C PHE A 266 14.73 -4.24 15.39
N ILE A 267 14.92 -5.10 14.39
CA ILE A 267 14.52 -4.82 13.01
C ILE A 267 13.00 -4.59 12.99
N GLY A 268 12.57 -3.45 12.44
CA GLY A 268 11.16 -3.18 12.20
C GLY A 268 10.32 -2.66 13.38
N ARG A 269 10.89 -2.52 14.60
CA ARG A 269 10.14 -2.08 15.79
C ARG A 269 11.02 -1.57 16.92
N ARG A 270 10.49 -0.65 17.74
CA ARG A 270 11.08 -0.23 19.03
C ARG A 270 10.09 -0.48 20.16
N PRO A 271 10.26 -1.53 20.98
CA PRO A 271 9.28 -1.86 22.01
C PRO A 271 9.11 -0.77 23.06
N CYS A 272 7.88 -0.62 23.56
CA CYS A 272 7.48 0.29 24.62
C CYS A 272 6.97 -0.53 25.82
N TYR A 273 7.85 -0.75 26.80
CA TYR A 273 7.58 -1.63 27.95
C TYR A 273 6.52 -1.12 28.92
N PHE A 274 6.16 0.17 28.83
CA PHE A 274 5.10 0.77 29.62
C PHE A 274 3.78 0.90 28.85
N LEU A 275 3.72 0.47 27.58
CA LEU A 275 2.47 0.38 26.83
C LEU A 275 1.71 -0.87 27.27
N ASN A 276 0.50 -0.66 27.81
CA ASN A 276 -0.47 -1.72 28.04
C ASN A 276 -1.65 -1.54 27.08
N ALA A 277 -1.64 -2.26 25.96
CA ALA A 277 -2.70 -2.20 24.97
C ALA A 277 -3.86 -3.11 25.37
N PRO A 278 -5.12 -2.63 25.35
CA PRO A 278 -6.28 -3.47 25.65
C PRO A 278 -6.48 -4.54 24.58
N PHE A 279 -6.90 -5.73 24.99
CA PHE A 279 -7.18 -6.87 24.10
C PHE A 279 -8.48 -7.56 24.52
N ASN A 280 -9.43 -7.62 23.60
CA ASN A 280 -10.72 -8.28 23.74
C ASN A 280 -10.69 -9.62 22.96
N PRO A 281 -10.63 -10.78 23.63
CA PRO A 281 -10.52 -12.07 22.93
C PRO A 281 -11.75 -12.44 22.09
N GLU A 282 -12.88 -11.76 22.26
CA GLU A 282 -14.08 -11.98 21.43
C GLU A 282 -14.06 -11.21 20.11
N GLN A 283 -13.20 -10.18 19.98
CA GLN A 283 -13.17 -9.27 18.83
C GLN A 283 -11.77 -9.08 18.23
N ASP A 284 -10.72 -9.31 19.01
CA ASP A 284 -9.35 -9.07 18.62
C ASP A 284 -8.62 -10.39 18.38
N GLU A 285 -7.82 -10.42 17.32
CA GLU A 285 -6.89 -11.49 17.05
C GLU A 285 -5.50 -10.94 16.73
N TRP A 286 -4.46 -11.63 17.17
CA TRP A 286 -3.11 -11.28 16.80
C TRP A 286 -2.82 -11.63 15.34
N TRP A 287 -2.31 -10.65 14.60
CA TRP A 287 -1.82 -10.85 13.25
C TRP A 287 -0.75 -11.95 13.20
N ALA A 288 0.20 -11.93 14.14
CA ALA A 288 1.34 -12.86 14.15
C ALA A 288 0.91 -14.33 14.24
N ASP A 289 -0.07 -14.64 15.11
CA ASP A 289 -0.58 -16.00 15.30
C ASP A 289 -1.24 -16.55 14.04
N ASN A 290 -1.93 -15.69 13.30
CA ASN A 290 -2.53 -16.02 12.01
C ASN A 290 -1.46 -16.13 10.91
N PHE A 291 -0.46 -15.25 10.93
CA PHE A 291 0.61 -15.18 9.93
C PHE A 291 1.53 -16.40 9.92
N CYS A 292 1.83 -16.96 11.10
CA CYS A 292 2.62 -18.19 11.22
C CYS A 292 1.92 -19.40 10.56
N LYS A 293 0.59 -19.41 10.55
CA LYS A 293 -0.25 -20.51 10.03
C LYS A 293 -0.61 -20.32 8.55
N ALA A 294 -0.58 -19.09 8.05
CA ALA A 294 -1.01 -18.77 6.70
C ALA A 294 -0.08 -19.35 5.63
N SER A 295 -0.68 -19.94 4.59
CA SER A 295 0.04 -20.42 3.41
C SER A 295 0.72 -19.25 2.68
N PRO A 296 1.97 -19.44 2.19
CA PRO A 296 2.64 -18.47 1.32
C PRO A 296 2.14 -18.51 -0.13
N VAL A 297 1.21 -19.41 -0.47
CA VAL A 297 0.60 -19.54 -1.80
C VAL A 297 -0.80 -18.96 -1.78
N CYS A 298 -1.03 -17.94 -2.59
CA CYS A 298 -2.34 -17.32 -2.80
C CYS A 298 -2.37 -16.82 -4.24
N ASP A 299 -3.29 -17.33 -5.07
CA ASP A 299 -3.49 -16.78 -6.41
C ASP A 299 -4.13 -15.39 -6.34
N VAL A 300 -4.04 -14.64 -7.44
CA VAL A 300 -4.67 -13.32 -7.55
C VAL A 300 -6.12 -13.50 -7.99
N GLU A 301 -6.99 -12.63 -7.49
CA GLU A 301 -8.33 -12.44 -8.05
C GLU A 301 -8.21 -11.49 -9.24
N TRP A 302 -8.65 -11.91 -10.43
CA TRP A 302 -8.65 -11.05 -11.61
C TRP A 302 -9.86 -10.13 -11.57
N MET A 303 -9.59 -8.85 -11.37
CA MET A 303 -10.58 -7.80 -11.17
C MET A 303 -10.89 -7.11 -12.49
N ASP A 304 -12.14 -6.72 -12.68
CA ASP A 304 -12.50 -5.84 -13.78
C ASP A 304 -11.83 -4.47 -13.55
N ALA A 305 -11.41 -3.79 -14.62
CA ALA A 305 -10.68 -2.52 -14.50
C ALA A 305 -11.43 -1.42 -13.72
N GLU A 306 -12.76 -1.52 -13.70
CA GLU A 306 -13.67 -0.60 -13.00
C GLU A 306 -14.03 -1.06 -11.58
N ASP A 307 -13.53 -2.21 -11.11
CA ASP A 307 -13.76 -2.63 -9.74
C ASP A 307 -13.12 -1.65 -8.75
N PRO A 308 -13.77 -1.37 -7.61
CA PRO A 308 -13.21 -0.49 -6.61
C PRO A 308 -11.92 -1.08 -6.02
N LEU A 309 -10.81 -0.33 -6.13
CA LEU A 309 -9.54 -0.72 -5.53
C LEU A 309 -9.47 -0.33 -4.03
N PHE A 310 -9.84 0.91 -3.72
CA PHE A 310 -9.73 1.45 -2.37
C PHE A 310 -10.69 2.61 -2.12
N ILE A 311 -10.90 2.92 -0.85
CA ILE A 311 -11.61 4.11 -0.39
C ILE A 311 -10.65 4.95 0.45
N SER A 312 -10.53 6.23 0.11
CA SER A 312 -9.80 7.22 0.94
C SER A 312 -10.75 8.34 1.35
N LEU A 313 -11.04 8.43 2.65
CA LEU A 313 -11.92 9.44 3.24
C LEU A 313 -11.08 10.51 3.94
N HIS A 314 -10.64 11.52 3.19
CA HIS A 314 -10.05 12.72 3.76
C HIS A 314 -11.15 13.58 4.42
N GLN A 315 -10.81 14.29 5.51
CA GLN A 315 -11.71 15.30 6.06
C GLN A 315 -11.89 16.40 5.00
N CYS A 316 -13.12 16.61 4.54
CA CYS A 316 -13.51 17.84 3.86
C CYS A 316 -13.69 18.96 4.89
#